data_AF-A0A9E1IX68-F1
#
_entry.id   AF-A0A9E1IX68-F1
#
_cell.length_a   1.000
_cell.length_b   1.000
_cell.length_c   1.000
_cell.angle_alpha   90.00
_cell.angle_beta   90.00
_cell.angle_gamma   90.00
#
_symmetry.space_group_name_H-M   'P 1'
#
loop_
_entity.id
_entity.type
_entity.pdbx_description
1 polymer ?
#
loop_
_entity_poly.entity_id
_entity_poly.type
_entity_poly.pdbx_seq_one_letter_code
_entity_poly.pdbx_strand_id
1 'polypeptide(L)'
;MLPVVSVILLDSLIVKTGLSQSELLTGADLRNPEQMGFYMSPAGNVFSALVVPFLDQVFVMGLIVNNLFTKENTGRTIISGGLLYSLFHFRLSIGNLFLGMISAGLLKGTGSILVPILMHIGFAMAEFAIVFYYPRLLSILVFFV
;
A
#
# COMPACT_ATOMS: atom_id res chain seq x y z
N MET A 1 -2.17 -4.57 -9.74
CA MET A 1 -3.56 -5.10 -9.73
C MET A 1 -3.82 -6.09 -8.60
N LEU A 2 -2.84 -6.95 -8.25
CA LEU A 2 -3.02 -7.92 -7.16
C LEU A 2 -3.63 -7.32 -5.86
N PRO A 3 -3.17 -6.17 -5.33
CA PRO A 3 -3.74 -5.63 -4.08
C PRO A 3 -5.24 -5.30 -4.17
N VAL A 4 -5.67 -4.70 -5.30
CA VAL A 4 -7.09 -4.35 -5.52
C VAL A 4 -7.95 -5.61 -5.63
N VAL A 5 -7.46 -6.63 -6.34
CA VAL A 5 -8.17 -7.92 -6.46
C VAL A 5 -8.28 -8.60 -5.09
N SER A 6 -7.23 -8.53 -4.26
CA SER A 6 -7.25 -9.06 -2.90
C SER A 6 -8.33 -8.42 -2.03
N VAL A 7 -8.55 -7.11 -2.17
CA VAL A 7 -9.63 -6.39 -1.46
C VAL A 7 -11.00 -6.95 -1.82
N ILE A 8 -11.30 -7.09 -3.11
CA ILE A 8 -12.58 -7.59 -3.60
C ILE A 8 -12.82 -9.04 -3.14
N LEU A 9 -11.80 -9.88 -3.24
CA LEU A 9 -11.87 -11.27 -2.81
C LEU A 9 -12.09 -11.39 -1.31
N LEU A 10 -11.41 -10.57 -0.52
CA LEU A 10 -11.52 -10.60 0.93
C LEU A 10 -12.92 -10.18 1.41
N ASP A 11 -13.49 -9.10 0.87
CA ASP A 11 -14.86 -8.69 1.21
C ASP A 11 -15.88 -9.76 0.78
N SER A 12 -15.70 -10.36 -0.40
CA SER A 12 -16.56 -11.46 -0.86
C SER A 12 -16.53 -12.67 0.08
N LEU A 13 -15.35 -13.01 0.62
CA LEU A 13 -15.20 -14.08 1.60
C LEU A 13 -15.90 -13.74 2.92
N ILE A 14 -15.78 -12.51 3.42
CA ILE A 14 -16.44 -12.04 4.64
C ILE A 14 -17.97 -12.10 4.53
N VAL A 15 -18.50 -11.75 3.36
CA VAL A 15 -19.93 -11.89 3.08
C VAL A 15 -20.33 -13.35 3.08
N LYS A 16 -19.57 -14.20 2.37
CA LYS A 16 -19.88 -15.64 2.23
C LYS A 16 -19.80 -16.41 3.55
N THR A 17 -18.91 -16.04 4.47
CA THR A 17 -18.79 -16.67 5.78
C THR A 17 -19.84 -16.19 6.79
N GLY A 18 -20.65 -15.18 6.43
CA GLY A 18 -21.61 -14.56 7.34
C GLY A 18 -20.99 -13.57 8.34
N LEU A 19 -19.66 -13.40 8.32
CA LEU A 19 -18.95 -12.49 9.23
C LEU A 19 -19.37 -11.02 9.02
N SER A 20 -19.85 -10.68 7.81
CA SER A 20 -20.42 -9.35 7.51
C SER A 20 -21.52 -8.88 8.48
N GLN A 21 -22.21 -9.80 9.16
CA GLN A 21 -23.28 -9.51 10.13
C GLN A 21 -22.79 -9.45 11.59
N SER A 22 -21.50 -9.66 11.82
CA SER A 22 -20.91 -9.53 13.15
C SER A 22 -20.96 -8.09 13.63
N GLU A 23 -21.22 -7.89 14.92
CA GLU A 23 -21.16 -6.58 15.58
C GLU A 23 -19.84 -5.85 15.33
N LEU A 24 -18.76 -6.59 15.07
CA LEU A 24 -17.43 -6.04 14.73
C LEU A 24 -17.41 -5.25 13.40
N LEU A 25 -18.23 -5.66 12.43
CA LEU A 25 -18.26 -5.08 11.09
C LEU A 25 -19.49 -4.18 10.87
N THR A 26 -20.49 -4.26 11.77
CA THR A 26 -21.67 -3.40 11.78
C THR A 26 -21.28 -1.94 11.98
N GLY A 27 -21.86 -1.04 11.18
CA GLY A 27 -21.58 0.40 11.26
C GLY A 27 -20.28 0.84 10.56
N ALA A 28 -19.57 -0.05 9.86
CA ALA A 28 -18.39 0.31 9.09
C ALA A 28 -18.67 1.40 8.02
N ASP A 29 -19.88 1.42 7.46
CA ASP A 29 -20.32 2.40 6.47
C ASP A 29 -20.53 3.81 7.04
N LEU A 30 -20.55 3.97 8.37
CA LEU A 30 -20.70 5.27 9.05
C LEU A 30 -19.37 6.03 9.18
N ARG A 31 -18.24 5.43 8.77
CA ARG A 31 -16.91 6.05 8.86
C ARG A 31 -16.79 7.21 7.88
N ASN A 32 -16.23 8.33 8.33
CA ASN A 32 -16.00 9.50 7.48
C ASN A 32 -14.63 9.41 6.78
N PRO A 33 -14.56 9.36 5.44
CA PRO A 33 -13.31 9.38 4.67
C PRO A 33 -12.36 10.53 5.01
N GLU A 34 -12.88 11.71 5.34
CA GLU A 34 -12.06 12.86 5.69
C GLU A 34 -11.25 12.63 6.97
N GLN A 35 -11.82 11.92 7.95
CA GLN A 35 -11.10 11.55 9.17
C GLN A 35 -9.99 10.51 8.91
N MET A 36 -10.02 9.85 7.75
CA MET A 36 -9.08 8.82 7.33
C MET A 36 -8.02 9.34 6.35
N GLY A 37 -7.92 10.65 6.12
CA GLY A 37 -6.90 11.22 5.25
C GLY A 37 -7.37 11.58 3.83
N PHE A 38 -8.63 11.30 3.50
CA PHE A 38 -9.20 11.53 2.16
C PHE A 38 -9.96 12.86 2.11
N TYR A 39 -9.23 13.98 2.19
CA TYR A 39 -9.80 15.33 2.25
C TYR A 39 -10.17 15.91 0.87
N MET A 40 -9.70 15.30 -0.22
CA MET A 40 -9.96 15.80 -1.57
C MET A 40 -11.24 15.19 -2.16
N SER A 41 -11.68 15.73 -3.30
CA SER A 41 -12.69 15.08 -4.13
C SER A 41 -12.25 13.65 -4.53
N PRO A 42 -13.19 12.74 -4.88
CA PRO A 42 -12.84 11.40 -5.32
C PRO A 42 -11.81 11.37 -6.46
N ALA A 43 -11.96 12.26 -7.44
CA ALA A 43 -11.00 12.40 -8.54
C ALA A 43 -9.62 12.88 -8.06
N GLY A 44 -9.58 13.82 -7.11
CA GLY A 44 -8.33 14.29 -6.50
C GLY A 44 -7.60 13.19 -5.73
N ASN A 45 -8.33 12.39 -4.96
CA ASN A 45 -7.77 11.27 -4.22
C ASN A 45 -7.20 10.19 -5.16
N VAL A 46 -7.92 9.85 -6.24
CA VAL A 46 -7.41 8.92 -7.27
C VAL A 46 -6.16 9.47 -7.94
N PHE A 47 -6.15 10.76 -8.29
CA PHE A 47 -4.96 11.39 -8.88
C PHE A 47 -3.75 11.32 -7.93
N SER A 48 -3.94 11.64 -6.65
CA SER A 48 -2.91 11.52 -5.61
C SER A 48 -2.39 10.08 -5.49
N ALA A 49 -3.28 9.10 -5.48
CA ALA A 49 -2.96 7.67 -5.42
C ALA A 49 -2.17 7.14 -6.65
N LEU A 50 -2.10 7.92 -7.73
CA LEU A 50 -1.24 7.62 -8.88
C LEU A 50 0.10 8.36 -8.79
N VAL A 51 0.06 9.65 -8.50
CA VAL A 51 1.23 10.53 -8.57
C VAL A 51 2.18 10.33 -7.40
N VAL A 52 1.67 10.22 -6.17
CA VAL A 52 2.52 10.08 -4.98
C VAL A 52 3.33 8.78 -5.04
N PRO A 53 2.71 7.61 -5.27
CA PRO A 53 3.46 6.36 -5.45
C PRO A 53 4.49 6.40 -6.56
N PHE A 54 4.19 7.08 -7.68
CA PHE A 54 5.12 7.22 -8.79
C PHE A 54 6.37 7.99 -8.36
N LEU A 55 6.20 9.17 -7.74
CA LEU A 55 7.32 10.00 -7.30
C LEU A 55 8.18 9.29 -6.25
N ASP A 56 7.54 8.66 -5.26
CA ASP A 56 8.24 7.94 -4.19
C ASP A 56 9.10 6.80 -4.74
N GLN A 57 8.53 6.00 -5.64
CA GLN A 57 9.23 4.84 -6.19
C GLN A 57 10.35 5.27 -7.13
N VAL A 58 10.13 6.27 -7.99
CA VAL A 58 11.19 6.82 -8.84
C VAL A 58 12.35 7.35 -8.00
N PHE A 59 12.05 8.10 -6.93
CA PHE A 59 13.09 8.69 -6.08
C PHE A 59 13.79 7.62 -5.23
N VAL A 60 13.06 6.90 -4.39
CA VAL A 60 13.68 5.96 -3.43
C VAL A 60 14.21 4.73 -4.16
N MET A 61 13.38 4.05 -4.95
CA MET A 61 13.82 2.81 -5.61
C MET A 61 14.69 3.10 -6.83
N GLY A 62 14.31 4.06 -7.66
CA GLY A 62 14.99 4.35 -8.93
C GLY A 62 16.36 5.01 -8.75
N LEU A 63 16.49 5.98 -7.84
CA LEU A 63 17.75 6.68 -7.63
C LEU A 63 18.58 6.07 -6.50
N ILE A 64 17.99 5.81 -5.33
CA ILE A 64 18.77 5.44 -4.15
C ILE A 64 19.05 3.93 -4.13
N VAL A 65 17.99 3.12 -4.09
CA VAL A 65 18.12 1.67 -3.91
C VAL A 65 18.76 1.00 -5.13
N ASN A 66 18.44 1.45 -6.35
CA ASN A 66 19.09 0.95 -7.56
C ASN A 66 20.62 1.13 -7.51
N ASN A 67 21.09 2.29 -7.05
CA ASN A 67 22.51 2.54 -6.86
C ASN A 67 23.11 1.67 -5.74
N LEU A 68 22.39 1.43 -4.64
CA LEU A 68 22.85 0.54 -3.58
C LEU A 68 23.05 -0.91 -4.05
N PHE A 69 22.22 -1.39 -4.99
CA PHE A 69 22.40 -2.72 -5.57
C PHE A 69 23.71 -2.88 -6.35
N THR A 70 24.34 -1.77 -6.78
CA THR A 70 25.65 -1.80 -7.44
C THR A 70 26.82 -1.87 -6.45
N LYS A 71 26.59 -1.53 -5.18
CA LYS A 71 27.64 -1.36 -4.15
C LYS A 71 27.58 -2.40 -3.04
N GLU A 72 26.40 -2.97 -2.78
CA GLU A 72 26.16 -3.85 -1.64
C GLU A 72 25.59 -5.22 -2.02
N ASN A 73 25.54 -6.12 -1.04
CA ASN A 73 24.88 -7.41 -1.17
C ASN A 73 23.36 -7.22 -1.30
N THR A 74 22.75 -7.90 -2.28
CA THR A 74 21.32 -7.90 -2.56
C THR A 74 20.42 -7.98 -1.31
N GLY A 75 20.67 -8.90 -0.39
CA GLY A 75 19.83 -9.07 0.79
C GLY A 75 19.87 -7.86 1.73
N ARG A 76 21.06 -7.28 1.91
CA ARG A 76 21.22 -6.03 2.69
C ARG A 76 20.54 -4.87 2.00
N THR A 77 20.70 -4.73 0.69
CA THR A 77 20.04 -3.65 -0.07
C THR A 77 18.52 -3.73 0.01
N ILE A 78 17.92 -4.93 0.03
CA ILE A 78 16.47 -5.09 0.21
C ILE A 78 16.03 -4.62 1.61
N ILE A 79 16.73 -5.03 2.66
CA ILE A 79 16.43 -4.60 4.04
C ILE A 79 16.61 -3.08 4.18
N SER A 80 17.73 -2.55 3.69
CA SER A 80 18.02 -1.11 3.66
C SER A 80 17.00 -0.33 2.84
N GLY A 81 16.49 -0.90 1.74
CA GLY A 81 15.42 -0.30 0.93
C GLY A 81 14.12 -0.17 1.73
N GLY A 82 13.76 -1.18 2.52
CA GLY A 82 12.68 -1.09 3.50
C GLY A 82 12.88 0.03 4.51
N LEU A 83 14.05 0.06 5.15
CA LEU A 83 14.37 1.06 6.17
C LEU A 83 14.37 2.49 5.61
N LEU A 84 15.00 2.70 4.45
CA LEU A 84 15.02 3.99 3.75
C LEU A 84 13.61 4.46 3.41
N TYR A 85 12.75 3.55 2.94
CA TYR A 85 11.38 3.89 2.60
C TYR A 85 10.57 4.34 3.83
N SER A 86 10.72 3.65 4.96
CA SER A 86 10.10 4.04 6.23
C SER A 86 10.65 5.36 6.79
N LEU A 87 11.96 5.58 6.68
CA LEU A 87 12.62 6.80 7.15
C LEU A 87 12.25 8.02 6.30
N PHE A 88 12.13 7.85 4.98
CA PHE A 88 11.78 8.94 4.05
C PHE A 88 10.41 9.56 4.39
N HIS A 89 9.46 8.74 4.82
CA HIS A 89 8.13 9.19 5.25
C HIS A 89 8.07 9.67 6.70
N PHE A 90 9.20 9.68 7.42
CA PHE A 90 9.31 9.95 8.86
C PHE A 90 8.31 9.15 9.71
N ARG A 91 7.90 7.99 9.19
CA ARG A 91 6.92 7.10 9.80
C ARG A 91 7.45 5.69 9.68
N LEU A 92 8.04 5.22 10.78
CA LEU A 92 8.42 3.82 11.00
C LEU A 92 7.14 2.97 11.14
N SER A 93 6.46 2.77 10.02
CA SER A 93 5.33 1.88 9.87
C SER A 93 5.82 0.55 9.30
N ILE A 94 5.27 -0.55 9.82
CA ILE A 94 5.53 -1.89 9.29
C ILE A 94 5.10 -1.99 7.82
N GLY A 95 4.03 -1.28 7.43
CA GLY A 95 3.56 -1.20 6.05
C GLY A 95 4.59 -0.54 5.12
N ASN A 96 5.15 0.61 5.52
CA ASN A 96 6.19 1.30 4.75
C ASN A 96 7.46 0.44 4.65
N LEU A 97 7.81 -0.28 5.72
CA LEU A 97 8.98 -1.15 5.74
C LEU A 97 8.82 -2.29 4.74
N PHE A 98 7.71 -3.02 4.80
CA PHE A 98 7.43 -4.12 3.88
C PHE A 98 7.28 -3.63 2.44
N LEU A 99 6.61 -2.50 2.22
CA LEU A 99 6.49 -1.90 0.89
C LEU A 99 7.86 -1.59 0.30
N GLY A 100 8.77 -1.00 1.08
CA GLY A 100 10.13 -0.74 0.64
C GLY A 100 10.93 -2.00 0.34
N MET A 101 10.83 -3.04 1.19
CA MET A 101 11.50 -4.33 0.97
C MET A 101 10.95 -5.04 -0.28
N ILE A 102 9.63 -5.12 -0.44
CA ILE A 102 8.97 -5.73 -1.60
C ILE A 102 9.38 -4.95 -2.86
N SER A 103 9.35 -3.62 -2.82
CA SER A 103 9.70 -2.79 -3.97
C SER A 103 11.16 -2.99 -4.39
N ALA A 104 12.09 -3.04 -3.42
CA ALA A 104 13.50 -3.34 -3.67
C ALA A 104 13.69 -4.75 -4.26
N GLY A 105 12.98 -5.74 -3.72
CA GLY A 105 12.98 -7.11 -4.24
C GLY A 105 12.43 -7.21 -5.67
N LEU A 106 11.33 -6.52 -5.96
CA LEU A 106 10.73 -6.43 -7.30
C LEU A 106 11.67 -5.74 -8.28
N LEU A 107 12.28 -4.63 -7.89
CA LEU A 107 13.27 -3.93 -8.71
C LEU A 107 14.44 -4.87 -9.05
N LYS A 108 14.99 -5.57 -8.06
CA LYS A 108 16.10 -6.49 -8.29
C LYS A 108 15.71 -7.68 -9.16
N GLY A 109 14.56 -8.29 -8.89
CA GLY A 109 14.10 -9.49 -9.59
C GLY A 109 13.68 -9.23 -11.02
N THR A 110 13.15 -8.04 -11.31
CA THR A 110 12.64 -7.68 -12.65
C THR A 110 13.57 -6.77 -13.44
N GLY A 111 14.51 -6.09 -12.79
CA GLY A 111 15.37 -5.08 -13.41
C GLY A 111 14.63 -3.81 -13.85
N SER A 112 13.35 -3.65 -13.49
CA SER A 112 12.51 -2.55 -13.95
C SER A 112 11.86 -1.82 -12.78
N ILE A 113 11.98 -0.50 -12.79
CA ILE A 113 11.32 0.39 -11.82
C ILE A 113 9.79 0.45 -12.01
N LEU A 114 9.31 0.05 -13.19
CA LEU A 114 7.88 0.10 -13.51
C LEU A 114 7.07 -0.90 -12.64
N VAL A 115 7.67 -2.04 -12.29
CA VAL A 115 7.02 -3.07 -11.47
C VAL A 115 6.73 -2.59 -10.03
N PRO A 116 7.70 -2.05 -9.27
CA PRO A 116 7.42 -1.50 -7.96
C PRO A 116 6.50 -0.26 -8.01
N ILE A 117 6.57 0.58 -9.05
CA ILE A 117 5.60 1.68 -9.26
C ILE A 117 4.17 1.14 -9.34
N LEU A 118 3.91 0.18 -10.24
CA LEU A 118 2.58 -0.40 -10.43
C LEU A 118 2.08 -1.14 -9.18
N MET A 119 2.99 -1.76 -8.44
CA MET A 119 2.64 -2.42 -7.18
C MET A 119 2.22 -1.39 -6.13
N HIS A 120 2.97 -0.31 -5.96
CA HIS A 120 2.66 0.74 -4.99
C HIS A 120 1.37 1.47 -5.34
N ILE A 121 1.16 1.83 -6.61
CA ILE A 121 -0.13 2.34 -7.11
C ILE A 121 -1.26 1.35 -6.80
N GLY A 122 -1.01 0.05 -6.98
CA GLY A 122 -1.98 -1.00 -6.63
C GLY A 122 -2.39 -0.96 -5.17
N PHE A 123 -1.45 -0.75 -4.24
CA PHE A 123 -1.76 -0.59 -2.82
C PHE A 123 -2.53 0.69 -2.52
N ALA A 124 -2.13 1.83 -3.10
CA ALA A 124 -2.83 3.10 -2.91
C ALA A 124 -4.28 3.04 -3.44
N MET A 125 -4.49 2.39 -4.59
CA MET A 125 -5.84 2.15 -5.13
C MET A 125 -6.64 1.15 -4.31
N ALA A 126 -5.99 0.16 -3.69
CA ALA A 126 -6.64 -0.77 -2.77
C ALA A 126 -7.10 -0.06 -1.49
N GLU A 127 -6.28 0.85 -0.95
CA GLU A 127 -6.65 1.71 0.17
C GLU A 127 -7.85 2.59 -0.16
N PHE A 128 -7.82 3.26 -1.32
CA PHE A 128 -8.99 4.00 -1.83
C PHE A 128 -10.23 3.11 -1.92
N ALA A 129 -10.09 1.89 -2.46
CA ALA A 129 -11.21 0.97 -2.57
C ALA A 129 -11.77 0.54 -1.21
N ILE A 130 -10.91 0.27 -0.23
CA ILE A 130 -11.32 -0.04 1.14
C ILE A 130 -12.11 1.12 1.74
N VAL A 131 -11.64 2.35 1.61
CA VAL A 131 -12.28 3.51 2.23
C VAL A 131 -13.64 3.83 1.62
N PHE A 132 -13.77 3.77 0.29
CA PHE A 132 -14.99 4.23 -0.40
C PHE A 132 -15.99 3.12 -0.73
N TYR A 133 -15.54 1.88 -0.92
CA TYR A 133 -16.38 0.79 -1.42
C TYR A 133 -16.45 -0.42 -0.50
N TYR A 134 -15.39 -0.69 0.28
CA TYR A 134 -15.31 -1.87 1.15
C TYR A 134 -14.94 -1.51 2.60
N PRO A 135 -15.66 -0.59 3.26
CA PRO A 135 -15.25 -0.02 4.55
C PRO A 135 -15.24 -1.03 5.69
N ARG A 136 -15.93 -2.17 5.54
CA ARG A 136 -15.87 -3.31 6.47
C ARG A 136 -14.45 -3.84 6.65
N LEU A 137 -13.63 -3.83 5.60
CA LEU A 137 -12.24 -4.29 5.66
C LEU A 137 -11.37 -3.41 6.56
N LEU A 138 -11.74 -2.15 6.74
CA LEU A 138 -11.02 -1.23 7.62
C LEU A 138 -11.14 -1.66 9.09
N SER A 139 -12.26 -2.27 9.50
CA SER A 139 -12.40 -2.85 10.85
C SER A 139 -11.40 -3.98 11.07
N ILE A 140 -11.15 -4.79 10.06
CA ILE A 140 -10.20 -5.90 10.12
C ILE A 140 -8.77 -5.36 10.14
N LEU A 141 -8.48 -4.38 9.28
CA LEU A 141 -7.14 -3.80 9.18
C LEU A 141 -6.69 -3.13 10.47
N VAL A 142 -7.60 -2.48 11.21
CA VAL A 142 -7.31 -1.88 12.52
C VAL A 142 -6.87 -2.92 13.57
N PHE A 143 -7.30 -4.18 13.46
CA PHE A 143 -6.79 -5.24 14.37
C PHE A 143 -5.37 -5.70 14.05
N PHE A 144 -4.88 -5.41 12.84
CA PHE A 144 -3.53 -5.80 12.39
C PHE A 144 -2.50 -4.68 12.50
N VAL A 145 -2.90 -3.48 12.95
CA VAL A 145 -2.04 -2.30 13.20
C VAL A 145 -1.92 -2.05 14.69
#